data_AF-A0A7C7U9P2-F1
#
_entry.id   AF-A0A7C7U9P2-F1
#
_cell.length_a   1.000
_cell.length_b   1.000
_cell.length_c   1.000
_cell.angle_alpha   90.00
_cell.angle_beta   90.00
_cell.angle_gamma   90.00
#
_symmetry.space_group_name_H-M   'P 1'
#
loop_
_entity.id
_entity.type
_entity.pdbx_description
1 polymer ?
#
loop_
_entity_poly.entity_id
_entity_poly.type
_entity_poly.pdbx_seq_one_letter_code
_entity_poly.pdbx_strand_id
1 'polypeptide(L)'
;MFQVAMMGILVTMLIALVAAVRGPTVFDRILAINMFGTKTVLLIAVSGFLTGRPEWLDLALVYALVNFIGTIAVLKFVRFGNLARDDEELKP
;
A
#
# COMPACT_ATOMS: atom_id res chain seq x y z
N MET A 1 13.69 21.23 -1.24
CA MET A 1 12.24 20.96 -1.04
C MET A 1 11.94 19.45 -1.11
N PHE A 2 12.24 18.75 -2.21
CA PHE A 2 11.97 17.31 -2.34
C PHE A 2 12.69 16.41 -1.32
N GLN A 3 13.90 16.76 -0.90
CA GLN A 3 14.64 16.02 0.14
C GLN A 3 13.91 16.03 1.51
N VAL A 4 13.29 17.16 1.87
CA VAL A 4 12.51 17.26 3.12
C VAL A 4 11.27 16.39 3.03
N ALA A 5 10.58 16.40 1.88
CA ALA A 5 9.46 15.50 1.63
C ALA A 5 9.87 14.03 1.73
N MET A 6 11.01 13.65 1.13
CA MET A 6 11.55 12.29 1.21
C MET A 6 11.87 11.87 2.65
N MET A 7 12.51 12.73 3.45
CA MET A 7 12.74 12.43 4.88
C MET A 7 11.42 12.26 5.64
N GLY A 8 10.44 13.14 5.42
CA GLY A 8 9.11 13.02 6.04
C GLY A 8 8.41 11.71 5.68
N ILE A 9 8.46 11.32 4.41
CA ILE A 9 7.92 10.03 3.94
C ILE A 9 8.60 8.87 4.67
N LEU A 10 9.93 8.85 4.75
CA LEU A 10 10.67 7.79 5.44
C LEU A 10 10.30 7.70 6.93
N VAL A 11 10.18 8.82 7.64
CA VAL A 11 9.74 8.84 9.04
C VAL A 11 8.34 8.24 9.18
N THR A 12 7.41 8.64 8.33
CA THR A 12 6.04 8.10 8.38
C THR A 12 5.97 6.62 7.96
N MET A 13 6.90 6.13 7.13
CA MET A 13 7.04 4.70 6.81
C MET A 13 7.48 3.89 8.03
N LEU A 14 8.45 4.40 8.81
CA LEU A 14 8.88 3.75 10.05
C LEU A 14 7.73 3.64 11.06
N ILE A 15 6.93 4.71 11.19
CA ILE A 15 5.73 4.70 12.04
C ILE A 15 4.71 3.68 11.53
N ALA A 16 4.49 3.59 10.22
CA ALA A 16 3.58 2.61 9.62
C ALA A 16 4.02 1.16 9.88
N LEU A 17 5.34 0.87 9.82
CA LEU A 17 5.87 -0.45 10.18
C LEU A 17 5.63 -0.79 11.66
N VAL A 18 5.85 0.19 12.54
CA VAL A 18 5.54 0.05 13.97
C VAL A 18 4.05 -0.23 14.19
N ALA A 19 3.16 0.48 13.48
CA ALA A 19 1.72 0.26 13.54
C ALA A 19 1.31 -1.12 12.98
N ALA A 20 1.96 -1.59 11.91
CA ALA A 20 1.69 -2.90 11.33
C ALA A 20 2.03 -4.07 12.26
N VAL A 21 3.07 -3.91 13.09
CA VAL A 21 3.45 -4.93 14.08
C VAL A 21 2.57 -4.86 15.34
N ARG A 22 2.26 -3.64 15.80
CA ARG A 22 1.47 -3.42 17.04
C ARG A 22 -0.04 -3.47 16.86
N GLY A 23 -0.53 -3.56 15.62
CA GLY A 23 -1.96 -3.61 15.31
C GLY A 23 -2.67 -4.76 16.05
N PRO A 24 -3.72 -4.48 16.84
CA PRO A 24 -4.41 -5.49 17.63
C PRO A 24 -5.27 -6.42 16.76
N THR A 25 -5.86 -5.90 15.68
CA THR A 25 -6.67 -6.69 14.74
C THR A 25 -5.92 -6.94 13.43
N VAL A 26 -6.34 -7.98 12.69
CA VAL A 26 -5.83 -8.25 11.34
C VAL A 26 -6.11 -7.07 10.41
N PHE A 27 -7.26 -6.42 10.53
CA PHE A 27 -7.62 -5.24 9.73
C PHE A 27 -6.72 -4.03 10.01
N ASP A 28 -6.33 -3.80 11.27
CA ASP A 28 -5.39 -2.72 11.61
C ASP A 28 -4.02 -2.94 10.95
N ARG A 29 -3.57 -4.20 10.92
CA ARG A 29 -2.30 -4.57 10.26
C ARG A 29 -2.39 -4.41 8.74
N ILE A 30 -3.49 -4.83 8.13
CA ILE A 30 -3.73 -4.64 6.69
C ILE A 30 -3.78 -3.14 6.34
N LEU A 31 -4.46 -2.33 7.16
CA LEU A 31 -4.52 -0.89 6.98
C LEU A 31 -3.12 -0.26 7.09
N ALA A 32 -2.33 -0.65 8.09
CA ALA A 32 -0.96 -0.16 8.27
C ALA A 32 -0.05 -0.54 7.08
N ILE A 33 -0.19 -1.76 6.54
CA ILE A 33 0.53 -2.21 5.34
C ILE A 33 0.10 -1.38 4.11
N ASN A 34 -1.20 -1.12 3.93
CA ASN A 34 -1.68 -0.27 2.85
C ASN A 34 -1.14 1.17 2.95
N MET A 35 -1.11 1.73 4.18
CA MET A 35 -0.51 3.03 4.46
C MET A 35 1.01 3.06 4.20
N PHE A 36 1.70 1.94 4.31
CA PHE A 36 3.11 1.81 3.95
C PHE A 36 3.29 1.76 2.42
N GLY A 37 2.44 0.99 1.72
CA GLY A 37 2.45 0.91 0.27
C GLY A 37 2.19 2.26 -0.42
N THR A 38 1.23 3.05 0.09
CA THR A 38 0.97 4.40 -0.45
C THR A 38 2.16 5.36 -0.26
N LYS A 39 2.91 5.24 0.84
CA LYS A 39 4.15 6.01 1.05
C LYS A 39 5.27 5.56 0.12
N THR A 40 5.32 4.27 -0.21
CA THR A 40 6.27 3.74 -1.20
C THR A 40 6.01 4.35 -2.58
N VAL A 41 4.75 4.48 -3.00
CA VAL A 41 4.37 5.19 -4.23
C VAL A 41 4.86 6.65 -4.22
N LEU A 42 4.63 7.37 -3.12
CA LEU A 42 5.11 8.74 -2.96
C LEU A 42 6.65 8.82 -2.99
N LEU A 43 7.33 7.84 -2.39
CA LEU A 43 8.79 7.78 -2.39
C LEU A 43 9.33 7.62 -3.81
N ILE A 44 8.75 6.71 -4.60
CA ILE A 44 9.10 6.53 -6.02
C ILE A 44 8.88 7.83 -6.79
N ALA A 45 7.71 8.46 -6.65
CA ALA A 45 7.40 9.72 -7.33
C ALA A 45 8.39 10.83 -6.98
N VAL A 46 8.63 11.09 -5.68
CA VAL A 46 9.56 12.14 -5.21
C VAL A 46 11.00 11.85 -5.66
N SER A 47 11.41 10.59 -5.66
CA SER A 47 12.75 10.20 -6.14
C SER A 47 12.94 10.41 -7.65
N GLY A 48 11.88 10.31 -8.46
CA GLY A 48 11.91 10.71 -9.86
C GLY A 48 12.22 12.19 -10.05
N PHE A 49 11.57 13.06 -9.25
CA PHE A 49 11.85 14.50 -9.30
C PHE A 49 13.24 14.85 -8.77
N LEU A 50 13.76 14.13 -7.76
CA LEU A 50 15.12 14.31 -7.25
C LEU A 50 16.19 13.91 -8.26
N THR A 51 15.93 12.88 -9.07
CA THR A 51 16.88 12.38 -10.09
C THR A 51 16.71 13.06 -11.44
N GLY A 52 15.72 13.95 -11.59
CA GLY A 52 15.38 14.60 -12.86
C GLY A 52 14.79 13.64 -13.90
N ARG A 53 14.28 12.49 -13.47
CA ARG A 53 13.73 11.43 -14.33
C ARG A 53 12.23 11.27 -14.08
N PRO A 54 11.37 12.03 -14.79
CA PRO A 54 9.93 11.98 -14.59
C PRO A 54 9.30 10.62 -14.95
N GLU A 55 10.00 9.79 -15.73
CA GLU A 55 9.63 8.40 -16.08
C GLU A 55 9.34 7.52 -14.86
N TRP A 56 9.86 7.88 -13.69
CA TRP A 56 9.60 7.15 -12.43
C TRP A 56 8.14 7.32 -11.97
N LEU A 57 7.42 8.31 -12.50
CA LEU A 57 6.00 8.49 -12.21
C LEU A 57 5.17 7.33 -12.77
N ASP A 58 5.52 6.79 -13.94
CA ASP A 58 4.84 5.63 -14.51
C ASP A 58 5.01 4.40 -13.59
N LEU A 59 6.22 4.21 -13.05
CA LEU A 59 6.50 3.17 -12.07
C LEU A 59 5.68 3.38 -10.78
N ALA A 60 5.57 4.62 -10.31
CA ALA A 60 4.77 4.96 -9.13
C ALA A 60 3.28 4.62 -9.35
N LEU A 61 2.73 4.93 -10.52
CA LEU A 61 1.35 4.62 -10.88
C LEU A 61 1.09 3.10 -10.93
N VAL A 62 2.00 2.34 -11.53
CA VAL A 62 1.93 0.86 -11.52
C VAL A 62 1.96 0.32 -10.10
N TYR A 63 2.87 0.81 -9.26
CA TYR A 63 2.93 0.41 -7.85
C TYR A 63 1.68 0.80 -7.06
N ALA A 64 1.04 1.94 -7.38
CA ALA A 64 -0.22 2.34 -6.76
C ALA A 64 -1.34 1.35 -7.07
N LEU A 65 -1.44 0.91 -8.33
CA LEU A 65 -2.40 -0.11 -8.74
C LEU A 65 -2.13 -1.46 -8.07
N VAL A 66 -0.86 -1.90 -8.05
CA VAL A 66 -0.47 -3.15 -7.38
C VAL A 66 -0.79 -3.10 -5.89
N ASN A 67 -0.47 -2.01 -5.20
CA ASN A 67 -0.79 -1.85 -3.78
C ASN A 67 -2.30 -1.89 -3.52
N PHE A 68 -3.09 -1.24 -4.36
CA PHE A 68 -4.55 -1.23 -4.26
C PHE A 68 -5.15 -2.63 -4.47
N ILE A 69 -4.79 -3.30 -5.57
CA ILE A 69 -5.26 -4.65 -5.90
C ILE A 69 -4.82 -5.64 -4.82
N GLY A 70 -3.56 -5.58 -4.37
CA GLY A 70 -3.04 -6.44 -3.30
C GLY A 70 -3.81 -6.26 -1.99
N THR A 71 -4.15 -5.03 -1.62
CA THR A 71 -4.95 -4.76 -0.42
C THR A 71 -6.35 -5.36 -0.55
N ILE A 72 -7.01 -5.20 -1.70
CA ILE A 72 -8.33 -5.81 -1.95
C ILE A 72 -8.24 -7.33 -1.90
N ALA A 73 -7.22 -7.94 -2.51
CA ALA A 73 -7.02 -9.38 -2.50
C ALA A 73 -6.86 -9.91 -1.07
N VAL A 74 -6.04 -9.26 -0.24
CA VAL A 74 -5.86 -9.63 1.16
C VAL A 74 -7.16 -9.48 1.94
N LEU A 75 -7.91 -8.38 1.75
CA LEU A 75 -9.20 -8.19 2.40
C LEU A 75 -10.23 -9.25 1.98
N LYS A 76 -10.30 -9.59 0.69
CA LYS A 76 -11.17 -10.66 0.18
C LYS A 76 -10.79 -12.00 0.83
N PHE A 77 -9.50 -12.33 0.86
CA PHE A 77 -9.02 -13.55 1.49
C PHE A 77 -9.35 -13.62 2.98
N VAL A 78 -9.14 -12.53 3.73
CA VAL A 78 -9.45 -12.50 5.16
C VAL A 78 -10.95 -12.60 5.44
N ARG A 79 -11.80 -12.02 4.58
CA ARG A 79 -13.25 -12.07 4.76
C ARG A 79 -13.87 -13.41 4.36
N PHE A 80 -13.43 -13.99 3.25
CA PHE A 80 -14.07 -15.16 2.64
C PHE A 80 -13.25 -16.45 2.74
N GLY A 81 -12.01 -16.39 3.25
CA GLY A 81 -11.07 -17.52 3.30
C GLY A 81 -10.57 -18.00 1.93
N ASN A 82 -10.95 -17.30 0.86
CA ASN A 82 -10.83 -17.74 -0.52
C ASN A 82 -10.79 -16.51 -1.47
N LEU A 83 -9.97 -16.58 -2.54
CA LEU A 83 -9.84 -15.53 -3.56
C LEU A 83 -10.75 -15.73 -4.79
N ALA A 84 -11.16 -16.96 -5.08
CA ALA A 84 -11.75 -17.45 -6.33
C ALA A 84 -13.26 -17.81 -6.29
N ARG A 85 -13.96 -17.81 -5.15
CA ARG A 85 -15.41 -18.10 -5.16
C ARG A 85 -16.19 -16.89 -5.66
N ASP A 86 -16.93 -17.11 -6.76
CA ASP A 86 -18.09 -16.34 -7.14
C ASP A 86 -19.26 -16.78 -6.24
N ASP A 87 -20.04 -15.83 -5.75
CA ASP A 87 -21.18 -16.05 -4.86
C ASP A 87 -22.37 -16.69 -5.61
N GLU A 88 -22.18 -17.83 -6.28
CA GLU A 88 -23.24 -18.53 -7.03
C GLU A 88 -24.12 -19.44 -6.14
N GLU A 89 -23.98 -19.36 -4.82
CA GLU A 89 -24.72 -20.19 -3.86
C GLU A 89 -25.48 -19.38 -2.80
N LEU A 90 -25.92 -18.17 -3.14
CA LEU A 90 -27.08 -17.59 -2.47
C LEU A 90 -28.35 -18.15 -3.11
N LYS A 91 -28.62 -19.43 -2.82
CA LYS A 91 -29.97 -20.03 -2.94
C LYS A 91 -30.35 -20.61 -1.58
N PRO A 92 -31.50 -20.18 -1.08
CA PRO A 92 -32.61 -21.11 -0.88
C PRO A 92 -33.63 -21.02 -2.01
#